data_AF-A0A7Y4QK77-F1
#
_entry.id   AF-A0A7Y4QK77-F1
#
_cell.length_a   1.000
_cell.length_b   1.000
_cell.length_c   1.000
_cell.angle_alpha   90.00
_cell.angle_beta   90.00
_cell.angle_gamma   90.00
#
_symmetry.space_group_name_H-M   'P 1'
#
loop_
_entity.id
_entity.type
_entity.pdbx_description
1 polymer ?
#
loop_
_entity_poly.entity_id
_entity_poly.type
_entity_poly.pdbx_seq_one_letter_code
_entity_poly.pdbx_strand_id
1 'polypeptide(L)'
;MSAKQNLLNAYESWEQLTQREGAAITRSDWVGVSECQKNKQELQRQIINLTDAARAESVEAGVETKRFDTDLRQIVNRLIALENSNSELISERRQTAELQRAELDQTSRNLRRMQKSYVQPATAVWQSYS
;
A
#
# COMPACT_ATOMS: atom_id res chain seq x y z
N MET A 1 -14.19 4.81 30.96
CA MET A 1 -12.86 4.70 30.32
C MET A 1 -12.44 6.09 29.87
N SER A 2 -11.18 6.49 30.08
CA SER A 2 -10.71 7.84 29.70
C SER A 2 -10.51 7.95 28.18
N ALA A 3 -10.80 9.12 27.59
CA ALA A 3 -10.51 9.40 26.19
C ALA A 3 -9.05 9.13 25.80
N LYS A 4 -8.11 9.32 26.74
CA LYS A 4 -6.68 8.98 26.58
C LYS A 4 -6.44 7.49 26.35
N GLN A 5 -7.13 6.62 27.10
CA GLN A 5 -7.00 5.16 26.95
C GLN A 5 -7.57 4.70 25.60
N ASN A 6 -8.68 5.29 25.17
CA ASN A 6 -9.29 4.98 23.88
C ASN A 6 -8.40 5.40 22.71
N LEU A 7 -7.69 6.53 22.83
CA LEU A 7 -6.67 6.97 21.86
C LEU A 7 -5.51 5.99 21.75
N LEU A 8 -4.94 5.55 22.88
CA LEU A 8 -3.85 4.57 22.88
C LEU A 8 -4.28 3.26 22.22
N ASN A 9 -5.45 2.73 22.57
CA ASN A 9 -5.99 1.52 21.96
C ASN A 9 -6.23 1.67 20.45
N ALA A 10 -6.66 2.87 20.01
CA ALA A 10 -6.83 3.16 18.59
C ALA A 10 -5.47 3.17 17.85
N TYR A 11 -4.42 3.73 18.44
CA TYR A 11 -3.08 3.68 17.83
C TYR A 11 -2.46 2.28 17.83
N GLU A 12 -2.66 1.47 18.87
CA GLU A 12 -2.25 0.07 18.88
C GLU A 12 -2.97 -0.74 17.79
N SER A 13 -4.27 -0.49 17.62
CA SER A 13 -5.06 -1.10 16.55
C SER A 13 -4.54 -0.71 15.17
N TRP A 14 -4.07 0.53 15.00
CA TRP A 14 -3.43 0.98 13.78
C TRP A 14 -2.13 0.21 13.52
N GLU A 15 -1.30 0.04 14.54
CA GLU A 15 -0.04 -0.70 14.41
C GLU A 15 -0.28 -2.13 13.92
N GLN A 16 -1.26 -2.82 14.50
CA GLN A 16 -1.65 -4.17 14.09
C GLN A 16 -2.15 -4.20 12.63
N LEU A 17 -2.91 -3.20 12.19
CA LEU A 17 -3.35 -3.08 10.80
C LEU A 17 -2.17 -2.85 9.85
N THR A 18 -1.21 -2.00 10.21
CA THR A 18 -0.02 -1.75 9.37
C THR A 18 0.88 -2.98 9.26
N GLN A 19 1.03 -3.76 10.33
CA GLN A 19 1.76 -5.04 10.28
C GLN A 19 1.04 -6.08 9.41
N ARG A 20 -0.30 -6.17 9.52
CA ARG A 20 -1.12 -7.05 8.67
C ARG A 20 -1.03 -6.67 7.20
N GLU A 21 -1.06 -5.37 6.90
CA GLU A 21 -0.86 -4.86 5.55
C GLU A 21 0.51 -5.26 4.99
N GLY A 22 1.60 -5.10 5.76
CA GLY A 22 2.94 -5.54 5.36
C GLY A 22 3.01 -7.04 5.04
N ALA A 23 2.35 -7.87 5.85
CA ALA A 23 2.23 -9.31 5.61
C ALA A 23 1.37 -9.65 4.38
N ALA A 24 0.36 -8.83 4.06
CA ALA A 24 -0.46 -8.98 2.87
C ALA A 24 0.32 -8.58 1.60
N ILE A 25 1.06 -7.47 1.64
CA ILE A 25 1.96 -7.01 0.56
C ILE A 25 2.99 -8.11 0.23
N THR A 26 3.62 -8.69 1.26
CA THR A 26 4.60 -9.77 1.08
C THR A 26 4.00 -10.99 0.39
N ARG A 27 2.73 -11.31 0.68
CA ARG A 27 1.98 -12.41 0.05
C ARG A 27 1.33 -12.03 -1.28
N SER A 28 1.47 -10.79 -1.72
CA SER A 28 0.77 -10.25 -2.90
C SER A 28 -0.76 -10.37 -2.81
N ASP A 29 -1.29 -10.39 -1.58
CA ASP A 29 -2.72 -10.40 -1.29
C ASP A 29 -3.26 -8.96 -1.31
N TRP A 30 -3.48 -8.45 -2.52
CA TRP A 30 -3.92 -7.07 -2.73
C TRP A 30 -5.35 -6.80 -2.21
N VAL A 31 -6.17 -7.86 -2.08
CA VAL A 31 -7.50 -7.75 -1.46
C VAL A 31 -7.34 -7.46 0.02
N GLY A 32 -6.50 -8.24 0.72
CA GLY A 32 -6.17 -8.01 2.12
C GLY A 32 -5.53 -6.64 2.38
N VAL A 33 -4.68 -6.14 1.47
CA VAL A 33 -4.13 -4.78 1.54
C VAL A 33 -5.25 -3.73 1.46
N SER A 34 -6.17 -3.86 0.49
CA SER A 34 -7.28 -2.92 0.34
C SER A 34 -8.20 -2.90 1.56
N GLU A 35 -8.47 -4.06 2.17
CA GLU A 35 -9.25 -4.15 3.41
C GLU A 35 -8.53 -3.46 4.59
N CYS A 36 -7.22 -3.69 4.72
CA CYS A 36 -6.41 -3.02 5.74
C CYS A 36 -6.43 -1.49 5.57
N GLN A 37 -6.32 -0.98 4.34
CA GLN A 37 -6.38 0.46 4.07
C GLN A 37 -7.74 1.07 4.39
N LYS A 38 -8.84 0.37 4.06
CA LYS A 38 -10.18 0.81 4.43
C LYS A 38 -10.34 0.90 5.95
N ASN A 39 -9.90 -0.12 6.66
CA ASN A 39 -9.94 -0.15 8.12
C ASN A 39 -9.08 0.97 8.74
N LYS A 40 -7.90 1.26 8.17
CA LYS A 40 -7.07 2.41 8.58
C LYS A 40 -7.79 3.75 8.39
N GLN A 41 -8.49 3.96 7.27
CA GLN A 41 -9.25 5.19 7.03
C GLN A 41 -10.41 5.36 8.03
N GLU A 42 -11.08 4.27 8.40
CA GLU A 42 -12.11 4.29 9.45
C GLU A 42 -11.51 4.64 10.81
N LEU A 43 -10.39 4.00 11.16
CA LEU A 43 -9.67 4.24 12.40
C LEU A 43 -9.12 5.68 12.48
N GLN A 44 -8.70 6.27 11.36
CA GLN A 44 -8.23 7.66 11.30
C GLN A 44 -9.32 8.65 11.70
N ARG A 45 -10.54 8.44 11.19
CA ARG A 45 -11.70 9.26 11.57
C ARG A 45 -12.00 9.13 13.06
N GLN A 46 -11.89 7.92 13.61
CA GLN A 46 -12.06 7.70 15.04
C GLN A 46 -10.97 8.39 15.87
N ILE A 47 -9.71 8.32 15.46
CA ILE A 47 -8.59 8.98 16.14
C ILE A 47 -8.78 10.50 16.13
N ILE A 48 -9.21 11.11 15.02
CA ILE A 48 -9.48 12.56 14.94
C ILE A 48 -10.57 12.93 15.97
N ASN A 49 -11.70 12.23 15.95
CA ASN A 49 -12.81 12.48 16.89
C ASN A 49 -12.37 12.31 18.35
N LEU A 50 -11.58 11.28 18.65
CA LEU A 50 -11.05 11.03 20.00
C LEU A 50 -10.01 12.06 20.41
N THR A 51 -9.22 12.59 19.48
CA THR A 51 -8.24 13.66 19.74
C THR A 51 -8.94 14.97 20.08
N ASP A 52 -10.02 15.30 19.38
CA ASP A 52 -10.83 16.48 19.67
C ASP A 52 -11.52 16.37 21.04
N ALA A 53 -12.07 15.18 21.36
CA ALA A 53 -12.65 14.91 22.67
C ALA A 53 -11.59 14.97 23.80
N ALA A 54 -10.43 14.36 23.61
CA ALA A 54 -9.34 14.38 24.59
C ALA A 54 -8.74 15.79 24.79
N ARG A 55 -8.74 16.62 23.73
CA ARG A 55 -8.34 18.03 23.83
C ARG A 55 -9.35 18.82 24.66
N ALA A 56 -10.64 18.62 24.47
CA ALA A 56 -11.68 19.26 25.29
C ALA A 56 -11.57 18.87 26.76
N GLU A 57 -11.40 17.57 27.07
CA GLU A 57 -11.21 17.08 28.46
C GLU A 57 -9.90 17.60 29.10
N SER A 58 -8.83 17.76 28.33
CA SER A 58 -7.54 18.21 28.86
C SER A 58 -7.53 19.69 29.26
N VAL A 59 -8.36 20.52 28.62
CA VAL A 59 -8.53 21.93 28.99
C VAL A 59 -9.27 22.05 30.34
N GLU A 60 -10.22 21.16 30.62
CA GLU A 60 -10.94 21.13 31.89
C GLU A 60 -10.12 20.51 33.03
N ALA A 61 -9.29 19.50 32.76
CA ALA A 61 -8.68 18.67 33.80
C ALA A 61 -7.31 19.14 34.31
N GLY A 62 -6.61 20.06 33.64
CA GLY A 62 -5.39 20.70 34.15
C GLY A 62 -4.22 19.78 34.55
N VAL A 63 -4.21 18.49 34.17
CA VAL A 63 -3.26 17.47 34.69
C VAL A 63 -2.64 16.57 33.61
N GLU A 64 -1.33 16.33 33.79
CA GLU A 64 -0.44 15.34 33.16
C GLU A 64 -0.54 15.14 31.65
N THR A 65 -0.06 16.12 30.89
CA THR A 65 0.12 16.06 29.43
C THR A 65 1.45 15.42 29.02
N LYS A 66 2.51 15.53 29.85
CA LYS A 66 3.89 15.20 29.41
C LYS A 66 4.16 13.71 29.20
N ARG A 67 3.74 12.82 30.12
CA ARG A 67 3.92 11.37 29.96
C ARG A 67 3.11 10.84 28.77
N PHE A 68 1.84 11.23 28.72
CA PHE A 68 0.94 10.86 27.62
C PHE A 68 1.45 11.33 26.24
N ASP A 69 1.97 12.55 26.13
CA ASP A 69 2.57 13.06 24.88
C ASP A 69 3.83 12.27 24.48
N THR A 70 4.62 11.80 25.46
CA THR A 70 5.81 10.98 25.19
C THR A 70 5.44 9.61 24.63
N ASP A 71 4.45 8.94 25.23
CA ASP A 71 3.98 7.62 24.79
C ASP A 71 3.34 7.71 23.40
N LEU A 72 2.53 8.74 23.16
CA LEU A 72 1.96 9.04 21.85
C LEU A 72 3.02 9.24 20.77
N ARG A 73 4.05 10.05 21.05
CA ARG A 73 5.15 10.28 20.10
C ARG A 73 5.90 9.00 19.77
N GLN A 74 6.13 8.12 20.75
CA GLN A 74 6.78 6.84 20.49
C GLN A 74 5.95 5.98 19.54
N ILE A 75 4.63 5.88 19.77
CA ILE A 75 3.74 5.09 18.92
C ILE A 75 3.66 5.69 17.52
N VAL A 76 3.52 7.00 17.39
CA VAL A 76 3.50 7.70 16.09
C VAL A 76 4.80 7.50 15.32
N ASN A 77 5.96 7.61 15.97
CA ASN A 77 7.25 7.37 15.32
C ASN A 77 7.38 5.93 14.82
N ARG A 78 6.90 4.96 15.60
CA ARG A 78 6.87 3.55 15.20
C ARG A 78 5.93 3.32 14.02
N LEU A 79 4.76 3.95 14.00
CA LEU A 79 3.85 3.92 12.87
C LEU A 79 4.48 4.51 11.60
N ILE A 80 5.14 5.67 11.71
CA ILE A 80 5.86 6.28 10.56
C ILE A 80 6.91 5.31 10.01
N ALA A 81 7.69 4.66 10.87
CA ALA A 81 8.69 3.68 10.42
C ALA A 81 8.05 2.49 9.71
N LEU A 82 6.92 1.98 10.21
CA LEU A 82 6.19 0.87 9.59
C LEU A 82 5.57 1.26 8.24
N GLU A 83 4.97 2.45 8.13
CA GLU A 83 4.41 2.94 6.86
C GLU A 83 5.50 3.18 5.80
N ASN A 84 6.69 3.66 6.22
CA ASN A 84 7.84 3.79 5.33
C ASN A 84 8.29 2.42 4.80
N SER A 85 8.41 1.43 5.67
CA SER A 85 8.77 0.06 5.27
C SER A 85 7.74 -0.56 4.34
N ASN A 86 6.44 -0.38 4.60
CA ASN A 86 5.38 -0.84 3.69
C ASN A 86 5.44 -0.14 2.32
N SER A 87 5.78 1.16 2.31
CA SER A 87 5.93 1.92 1.06
C SER A 87 7.11 1.43 0.22
N GLU A 88 8.23 1.09 0.86
CA GLU A 88 9.39 0.47 0.22
C GLU A 88 9.01 -0.89 -0.40
N LEU A 89 8.32 -1.75 0.35
CA LEU A 89 7.85 -3.05 -0.14
C LEU A 89 6.92 -2.93 -1.36
N ILE A 90 6.00 -1.96 -1.35
CA ILE A 90 5.12 -1.71 -2.50
C ILE A 90 5.93 -1.24 -3.71
N SER A 91 6.91 -0.37 -3.51
CA SER A 91 7.79 0.14 -4.57
C SER A 91 8.59 -0.99 -5.23
N GLU A 92 9.19 -1.87 -4.44
CA GLU A 92 9.93 -3.05 -4.93
C GLU A 92 9.04 -4.00 -5.73
N ARG A 93 7.82 -4.27 -5.22
CA ARG A 93 6.84 -5.11 -5.91
C ARG A 93 6.39 -4.50 -7.23
N ARG A 94 6.17 -3.19 -7.25
CA ARG A 94 5.82 -2.46 -8.46
C ARG A 94 6.94 -2.53 -9.51
N GLN A 95 8.19 -2.29 -9.11
CA GLN A 95 9.34 -2.38 -10.01
C GLN A 95 9.46 -3.78 -10.63
N THR A 96 9.28 -4.83 -9.82
CA THR A 96 9.32 -6.22 -10.29
C THR A 96 8.21 -6.50 -11.31
N ALA A 97 6.99 -6.05 -11.04
CA ALA A 97 5.85 -6.21 -11.96
C ALA A 97 6.05 -5.44 -13.28
N GLU A 98 6.64 -4.23 -13.22
CA GLU A 98 6.96 -3.43 -14.40
C GLU A 98 8.02 -4.11 -15.28
N LEU A 99 9.05 -4.71 -14.68
CA LEU A 99 10.07 -5.49 -15.41
C LEU A 99 9.46 -6.71 -16.11
N GLN A 100 8.63 -7.47 -15.40
CA GLN A 100 7.92 -8.63 -15.99
C GLN A 100 7.02 -8.23 -17.15
N ARG A 101 6.31 -7.10 -17.01
CA ARG A 101 5.47 -6.57 -18.09
C ARG A 101 6.32 -6.18 -19.32
N ALA A 102 7.46 -5.54 -19.11
CA ALA A 102 8.36 -5.18 -20.21
C ALA A 102 8.89 -6.42 -20.94
N GLU A 103 9.23 -7.49 -20.20
CA GLU A 103 9.67 -8.77 -20.77
C GLU A 103 8.55 -9.45 -21.59
N LEU A 104 7.32 -9.48 -21.06
CA LEU A 104 6.14 -9.99 -21.78
C LEU A 104 5.83 -9.18 -23.05
N ASP A 105 5.95 -7.86 -22.98
CA ASP A 105 5.78 -6.99 -24.16
C ASP A 105 6.85 -7.26 -25.21
N GLN A 106 8.10 -7.48 -24.80
CA GLN A 106 9.20 -7.83 -25.70
C GLN A 106 8.99 -9.19 -26.36
N THR A 107 8.63 -10.22 -25.59
CA THR A 107 8.35 -11.56 -26.12
C THR A 107 7.15 -11.56 -27.06
N SER A 108 6.07 -10.85 -26.72
CA SER A 108 4.91 -10.65 -27.59
C SER A 108 5.28 -9.98 -28.92
N ARG A 109 6.12 -8.94 -28.89
CA ARG A 109 6.65 -8.31 -30.11
C ARG A 109 7.50 -9.27 -30.93
N ASN A 110 8.36 -10.06 -30.29
CA ASN A 110 9.20 -11.05 -30.96
C ASN A 110 8.35 -12.14 -31.63
N LEU A 111 7.34 -12.66 -30.94
CA LEU A 111 6.39 -13.64 -31.49
C LEU A 111 5.64 -13.08 -32.69
N ARG A 112 5.15 -11.82 -32.62
CA ARG A 112 4.52 -11.16 -33.77
C ARG A 112 5.46 -11.01 -34.96
N ARG A 113 6.74 -10.72 -34.73
CA ARG A 113 7.76 -10.64 -35.79
C ARG A 113 8.03 -12.02 -36.41
N MET A 114 8.18 -13.06 -35.59
CA MET A 114 8.35 -14.43 -36.06
C MET A 114 7.12 -14.90 -36.86
N GLN A 115 5.92 -14.66 -36.36
CA GLN A 115 4.69 -15.00 -37.08
C GLN A 115 4.65 -14.30 -38.45
N LYS A 116 5.05 -13.03 -38.54
CA LYS A 116 5.14 -12.31 -39.82
C LYS A 116 6.22 -12.87 -40.77
N SER A 117 7.32 -13.42 -40.26
CA SER A 117 8.36 -14.02 -41.10
C SER A 117 8.02 -15.44 -41.55
N TYR A 118 7.27 -16.20 -40.74
CA TYR A 118 6.83 -17.55 -41.07
C TYR A 118 5.55 -17.59 -41.91
N VAL A 119 4.70 -16.56 -41.81
CA VAL A 119 3.63 -16.32 -42.80
C VAL A 119 4.28 -15.63 -44.00
N GLN A 120 4.90 -16.42 -44.88
CA GLN A 120 5.29 -15.89 -46.19
C GLN A 120 4.02 -15.38 -46.93
N PRO A 121 4.11 -14.25 -47.65
CA PRO A 121 3.06 -13.87 -48.59
C PRO A 121 2.95 -15.01 -49.61
N ALA A 122 1.75 -15.59 -49.73
CA ALA A 122 1.44 -16.50 -50.82
C ALA A 122 1.75 -15.78 -52.14
N THR A 123 2.83 -16.20 -52.78
CA THR A 123 3.13 -16.07 -54.21
C THR A 123 3.01 -14.65 -54.79
N ALA A 124 4.15 -13.96 -54.86
CA ALA A 124 4.41 -13.08 -55.99
C ALA A 124 4.41 -13.94 -57.27
N VAL A 125 3.24 -14.08 -57.91
CA VAL A 125 3.15 -14.69 -59.25
C VAL A 125 3.68 -13.67 -60.25
N TRP A 126 4.99 -13.71 -60.44
CA TRP A 126 5.67 -13.24 -61.64
C TRP A 126 5.40 -14.24 -62.76
N GLN A 127 4.54 -13.91 -63.73
CA GLN A 127 4.56 -14.44 -65.10
C GLN A 127 4.09 -13.29 -66.01
N SER A 128 4.96 -12.48 -66.62
CA SER A 128 5.78 -12.69 -67.83
C SER A 128 4.98 -13.10 -69.08
N TYR A 129 4.89 -12.16 -70.03
CA TYR A 129 4.72 -12.25 -71.48
C TYR A 129 3.65 -13.19 -72.10
N SER A 130 2.68 -12.57 -72.78
CA SER A 130 2.25 -12.89 -74.16
C SER A 130 1.59 -11.65 -74.78
#